data_AF-A0AAD6S305-F1
#
_entry.id   AF-A0AAD6S305-F1
#
_cell.length_a   1.000
_cell.length_b   1.000
_cell.length_c   1.000
_cell.angle_alpha   90.00
_cell.angle_beta   90.00
_cell.angle_gamma   90.00
#
_symmetry.space_group_name_H-M   'P 1'
#
loop_
_entity.id
_entity.type
_entity.pdbx_description
1 polymer ?
#
loop_
_entity_poly.entity_id
_entity_poly.type
_entity_poly.pdbx_seq_one_letter_code
_entity_poly.pdbx_strand_id
1 'polypeptide(L)'
;MVNNCHIVNVLQCTVKPLRSRHYSTTQQTPRFASTPTQIEPPNPNPGIKSKRRPLVEAHFSDGARQPFIHDFRVQLKHGRKISHFCIFLKRGMVLSPNACTDVVAGDVVVMRVGTKDPKNLVNMRATDRVMADFVLAQCLPEIILFQGGQRIRLPKELTVVRTHAFPR
;
A
#
# COMPACT_ATOMS: atom_id res chain seq x y z
N MET A 1 -42.56 -3.53 34.85
CA MET A 1 -41.45 -4.31 34.25
C MET A 1 -40.78 -3.43 33.22
N VAL A 2 -39.56 -2.97 33.49
CA VAL A 2 -38.83 -2.03 32.62
C VAL A 2 -38.03 -2.87 31.61
N ASN A 3 -38.40 -2.78 30.34
CA ASN A 3 -37.65 -3.40 29.25
C ASN A 3 -36.35 -2.62 29.03
N ASN A 4 -35.25 -3.09 29.61
CA ASN A 4 -33.90 -2.65 29.26
C ASN A 4 -33.55 -3.23 27.88
N CYS A 5 -33.89 -2.48 26.83
CA CYS A 5 -33.36 -2.70 25.50
C CYS A 5 -31.88 -2.29 25.52
N HIS A 6 -30.99 -3.27 25.70
CA HIS A 6 -29.56 -3.06 25.46
C HIS A 6 -29.36 -2.84 23.96
N ILE A 7 -29.26 -1.57 23.56
CA ILE A 7 -28.74 -1.20 22.24
C ILE A 7 -27.28 -1.63 22.23
N VAL A 8 -27.01 -2.80 21.67
CA VAL A 8 -25.67 -3.19 21.26
C VAL A 8 -25.31 -2.24 20.12
N ASN A 9 -24.54 -1.20 20.43
CA ASN A 9 -23.96 -0.31 19.43
C ASN A 9 -22.99 -1.14 18.59
N VAL A 10 -23.49 -1.77 17.54
CA VAL A 10 -22.66 -2.45 16.55
C VAL A 10 -21.83 -1.36 15.89
N LEU A 11 -20.55 -1.26 16.28
CA LEU A 11 -19.56 -0.40 15.67
C LEU A 11 -19.43 -0.80 14.19
N GLN A 12 -20.26 -0.21 13.33
CA GLN A 12 -20.30 -0.54 11.91
C GLN A 12 -18.99 -0.11 11.27
N CYS A 13 -18.24 -1.10 10.80
CA CYS A 13 -17.06 -0.86 10.00
C CYS A 13 -17.49 -0.59 8.56
N THR A 14 -17.04 0.53 7.99
CA THR A 14 -17.38 0.88 6.60
C THR A 14 -16.24 0.46 5.68
N VAL A 15 -16.57 -0.11 4.52
CA VAL A 15 -15.58 -0.39 3.48
C VAL A 15 -15.69 0.70 2.42
N LYS A 16 -14.60 1.42 2.16
CA LYS A 16 -14.52 2.38 1.06
C LYS A 16 -13.31 2.07 0.19
N PRO A 17 -13.46 2.03 -1.14
CA PRO A 17 -12.31 1.79 -2.01
C PRO A 17 -11.36 2.99 -1.99
N LEU A 18 -10.06 2.72 -1.95
CA LEU A 18 -9.01 3.68 -2.19
C LEU A 18 -8.29 3.35 -3.50
N ARG A 19 -8.00 4.39 -4.29
CA ARG A 19 -7.21 4.28 -5.51
C ARG A 19 -5.76 3.96 -5.17
N SER A 20 -5.24 2.90 -5.77
CA SER A 20 -3.85 2.43 -5.67
C SER A 20 -3.23 2.29 -7.06
N ARG A 21 -1.92 2.10 -7.13
CA ARG A 21 -1.16 1.80 -8.35
C ARG A 21 -0.73 0.34 -8.30
N HIS A 22 -1.17 -0.44 -9.27
CA HIS A 22 -0.96 -1.89 -9.33
C HIS A 22 -0.01 -2.23 -10.48
N TYR A 23 1.03 -2.99 -10.15
CA TYR A 23 2.01 -3.57 -11.06
C TYR A 23 1.77 -5.07 -11.07
N SER A 24 1.16 -5.57 -12.13
CA SER A 24 0.66 -6.94 -12.15
C SER A 24 1.61 -7.90 -12.85
N THR A 25 1.54 -9.17 -12.47
CA THR A 25 2.15 -10.30 -13.18
C THR A 25 1.54 -10.54 -14.58
N THR A 26 0.35 -10.02 -14.85
CA THR A 26 -0.41 -10.29 -16.10
C THR A 26 -0.45 -9.13 -17.08
N GLN A 27 -0.06 -7.92 -16.67
CA GLN A 27 -0.16 -6.71 -17.47
C GLN A 27 1.18 -5.99 -17.52
N GLN A 28 1.68 -5.68 -18.72
CA GLN A 28 2.97 -5.00 -18.90
C GLN A 28 2.96 -3.54 -18.46
N THR A 29 1.78 -2.92 -18.40
CA THR A 29 1.65 -1.52 -17.99
C THR A 29 0.99 -1.43 -16.62
N PRO A 30 1.59 -0.69 -15.67
CA PRO A 30 0.95 -0.51 -14.38
C PRO A 30 -0.34 0.29 -14.54
N ARG A 31 -1.34 0.01 -13.70
CA ARG A 31 -2.67 0.65 -13.76
C ARG A 31 -3.12 1.17 -12.41
N PHE A 32 -4.07 2.10 -12.43
CA PHE A 32 -4.80 2.41 -11.20
C PHE A 32 -5.76 1.27 -10.89
N ALA A 33 -5.84 0.88 -9.62
CA ALA A 33 -6.75 -0.14 -9.13
C ALA A 33 -7.56 0.39 -7.93
N SER A 34 -8.70 -0.25 -7.69
CA SER A 34 -9.58 0.04 -6.55
C SER A 34 -9.25 -0.94 -5.43
N THR A 35 -8.64 -0.47 -4.34
CA THR A 35 -8.33 -1.30 -3.17
C THR A 35 -9.41 -1.12 -2.12
N PRO A 36 -10.22 -2.17 -1.83
CA PRO A 36 -11.16 -2.11 -0.71
C PRO A 36 -10.41 -1.75 0.57
N THR A 37 -10.90 -0.75 1.30
CA THR A 37 -10.26 -0.30 2.55
C THR A 37 -11.28 -0.29 3.66
N GLN A 38 -11.02 -1.10 4.67
CA GLN A 38 -11.80 -1.15 5.89
C GLN A 38 -11.48 0.10 6.72
N ILE A 39 -12.51 0.85 7.10
CA ILE A 39 -12.42 2.06 7.90
C ILE A 39 -13.05 1.74 9.26
N GLU A 40 -12.19 1.67 10.28
CA GLU A 40 -12.64 1.54 11.66
C GLU A 40 -13.40 2.81 12.08
N PRO A 41 -14.49 2.68 12.85
CA PRO A 41 -15.19 3.83 13.37
C PRO A 41 -14.25 4.71 14.20
N PRO A 42 -14.50 6.03 14.25
CA PRO A 42 -13.75 6.93 15.11
C PRO A 42 -13.77 6.40 16.54
N ASN A 43 -12.62 6.34 17.19
CA ASN A 43 -12.58 6.00 18.60
C ASN A 43 -13.29 7.14 19.38
N PRO A 44 -14.12 6.82 20.39
CA PRO A 44 -14.78 7.84 21.21
C PRO A 44 -13.81 8.78 21.93
N ASN A 45 -12.53 8.41 22.06
CA ASN A 45 -11.49 9.27 22.61
C ASN A 45 -11.07 10.36 21.60
N PRO A 46 -11.31 11.65 21.88
CA PRO A 46 -10.93 12.75 21.00
C PRO A 46 -9.41 12.76 20.82
N GLY A 47 -8.96 12.53 19.58
CA GLY A 47 -7.55 12.49 19.20
C GLY A 47 -7.12 11.22 18.48
N ILE A 48 -7.86 10.11 18.61
CA ILE A 48 -7.56 8.86 17.90
C ILE A 48 -8.35 8.84 16.58
N LYS A 49 -7.65 9.08 15.48
CA LYS A 49 -8.22 9.02 14.12
C LYS A 49 -8.63 7.58 13.76
N SER A 50 -9.70 7.45 12.97
CA SER A 50 -10.10 6.18 12.35
C SER A 50 -8.93 5.51 11.64
N LYS A 51 -8.69 4.25 11.98
CA LYS A 51 -7.68 3.42 11.32
C LYS A 51 -8.22 2.90 9.99
N ARG A 52 -7.43 3.05 8.94
CA ARG A 52 -7.73 2.54 7.60
C ARG A 52 -6.87 1.32 7.33
N ARG A 53 -7.49 0.16 7.11
CA ARG A 53 -6.81 -1.10 6.77
C ARG A 53 -7.14 -1.46 5.33
N PRO A 54 -6.17 -1.36 4.40
CA PRO A 54 -6.42 -1.76 3.03
C PRO A 54 -6.51 -3.29 2.97
N LEU A 55 -7.50 -3.81 2.27
CA LEU A 55 -7.65 -5.24 1.99
C LEU A 55 -6.95 -5.51 0.67
N VAL A 56 -5.61 -5.44 0.70
CA VAL A 56 -4.75 -5.53 -0.49
C VAL A 56 -4.73 -6.93 -1.07
N GLU A 57 -5.09 -7.95 -0.29
CA GLU A 57 -5.21 -9.36 -0.67
C GLU A 57 -6.05 -9.54 -1.94
N ALA A 58 -7.07 -8.70 -2.13
CA ALA A 58 -7.93 -8.72 -3.32
C ALA A 58 -7.18 -8.48 -4.64
N HIS A 59 -5.96 -7.93 -4.61
CA HIS A 59 -5.13 -7.70 -5.81
C HIS A 59 -4.21 -8.85 -6.15
N PHE A 60 -3.93 -9.75 -5.20
CA PHE A 60 -2.95 -10.81 -5.38
C PHE A 60 -3.67 -12.11 -5.74
N SER A 61 -3.75 -12.43 -7.04
CA SER A 61 -4.44 -13.61 -7.55
C SER A 61 -3.90 -14.93 -6.96
N ASP A 62 -2.63 -14.95 -6.57
CA ASP A 62 -1.98 -16.10 -5.92
C ASP A 62 -2.24 -16.16 -4.40
N GLY A 63 -3.33 -15.56 -3.93
CA GLY A 63 -3.80 -15.54 -2.54
C GLY A 63 -3.71 -16.89 -1.83
N ALA A 64 -4.10 -17.96 -2.54
CA ALA A 64 -4.23 -19.30 -1.96
C ALA A 64 -2.91 -19.97 -1.58
N ARG A 65 -1.78 -19.63 -2.24
CA ARG A 65 -0.50 -20.33 -2.03
C ARG A 65 0.38 -19.67 -0.98
N GLN A 66 0.21 -18.36 -0.75
CA GLN A 66 1.04 -17.61 0.18
C GLN A 66 0.25 -16.54 0.92
N PRO A 67 0.08 -16.69 2.25
CA PRO A 67 -0.85 -15.85 3.01
C PRO A 67 -0.27 -14.48 3.37
N PHE A 68 1.05 -14.33 3.43
CA PHE A 68 1.65 -13.12 3.99
C PHE A 68 1.95 -12.08 2.91
N ILE A 69 1.26 -10.95 3.02
CA ILE A 69 1.58 -9.73 2.32
C ILE A 69 2.50 -8.91 3.21
N HIS A 70 3.63 -8.51 2.66
CA HIS A 70 4.60 -7.65 3.31
C HIS A 70 4.38 -6.22 2.85
N ASP A 71 4.60 -5.28 3.76
CA ASP A 71 4.54 -3.86 3.47
C ASP A 71 5.74 -3.11 4.03
N PHE A 72 6.09 -2.02 3.36
CA PHE A 72 7.03 -1.03 3.89
C PHE A 72 6.69 0.36 3.37
N ARG A 73 7.14 1.38 4.10
CA ARG A 73 6.90 2.78 3.76
C ARG A 73 8.04 3.35 2.94
N VAL A 74 7.70 4.30 2.09
CA VAL A 74 8.66 5.10 1.34
C VAL A 74 8.37 6.57 1.52
N GLN A 75 9.35 7.31 2.02
CA GLN A 75 9.37 8.75 2.05
C GLN A 75 10.12 9.27 0.80
N LEU A 76 9.38 9.83 -0.14
CA LEU A 76 9.90 10.49 -1.33
C LEU A 76 10.09 11.99 -1.06
N LYS A 77 11.35 12.42 -1.00
CA LYS A 77 11.73 13.84 -0.99
C LYS A 77 11.95 14.30 -2.44
N HIS A 78 11.16 15.27 -2.92
CA HIS A 78 11.25 15.79 -4.29
C HIS A 78 11.13 17.32 -4.35
N GLY A 79 12.21 17.99 -4.77
CA GLY A 79 12.32 19.44 -4.60
C GLY A 79 12.15 19.84 -3.13
N ARG A 80 11.19 20.73 -2.85
CA ARG A 80 10.82 21.15 -1.48
C ARG A 80 9.64 20.36 -0.87
N LYS A 81 9.22 19.27 -1.51
CA LYS A 81 8.04 18.50 -1.09
C LYS A 81 8.45 17.14 -0.55
N ILE A 82 7.64 16.65 0.39
CA ILE A 82 7.73 15.28 0.90
C ILE A 82 6.44 14.57 0.55
N SER A 83 6.57 13.32 0.12
CA SER A 83 5.47 12.44 -0.24
C SER A 83 5.69 11.07 0.36
N HIS A 84 4.61 10.43 0.79
CA HIS A 84 4.69 9.14 1.46
C HIS A 84 3.87 8.10 0.70
N PHE A 85 4.47 6.93 0.53
CA PHE A 85 3.88 5.77 -0.11
C PHE A 85 4.03 4.55 0.78
N CYS A 86 3.16 3.57 0.59
CA CYS A 86 3.29 2.23 1.17
C CYS A 86 3.32 1.25 0.00
N ILE A 87 4.30 0.36 -0.01
CA ILE A 87 4.45 -0.68 -1.03
C ILE A 87 4.06 -2.00 -0.39
N PHE A 88 3.18 -2.74 -1.05
CA PHE A 88 2.72 -4.06 -0.67
C PHE A 88 3.20 -5.08 -1.70
N LEU A 89 3.74 -6.20 -1.23
CA LEU A 89 4.24 -7.28 -2.07
C LEU A 89 4.20 -8.63 -1.33
N LYS A 90 4.37 -9.72 -2.08
CA LYS A 90 4.57 -11.06 -1.52
C LYS A 90 6.04 -11.47 -1.61
N ARG A 91 6.37 -12.51 -0.83
CA ARG A 91 7.64 -13.24 -0.94
C ARG A 91 7.37 -14.73 -1.06
N GLY A 92 7.84 -15.33 -2.15
CA GLY A 92 7.67 -16.75 -2.39
C GLY A 92 8.51 -17.34 -3.48
N MET A 93 8.67 -18.67 -3.40
CA MET A 93 9.41 -19.45 -4.39
C MET A 93 8.66 -19.64 -5.70
N VAL A 94 7.33 -19.54 -5.69
CA VAL A 94 6.46 -19.88 -6.85
C VAL A 94 5.64 -18.68 -7.30
N LEU A 95 6.15 -17.46 -7.11
CA LEU A 95 5.51 -16.25 -7.61
C LEU A 95 5.89 -16.06 -9.08
N SER A 96 4.91 -15.77 -9.94
CA SER A 96 5.14 -15.41 -11.33
C SER A 96 5.95 -14.11 -11.45
N PRO A 97 6.80 -13.93 -12.47
CA PRO A 97 7.47 -12.64 -12.70
C PRO A 97 6.47 -11.48 -12.82
N ASN A 98 6.85 -10.30 -12.32
CA ASN A 98 6.04 -9.10 -12.46
C ASN A 98 6.21 -8.53 -13.88
N ALA A 99 5.13 -8.46 -14.67
CA ALA A 99 5.20 -8.04 -16.06
C ALA A 99 5.50 -6.54 -16.25
N CYS A 100 5.40 -5.72 -15.20
CA CYS A 100 5.70 -4.29 -15.28
C CYS A 100 7.18 -3.95 -15.01
N THR A 101 7.93 -4.83 -14.33
CA THR A 101 9.30 -4.54 -13.90
C THR A 101 10.30 -5.59 -14.34
N ASP A 102 9.86 -6.81 -14.67
CA ASP A 102 10.64 -7.98 -15.08
C ASP A 102 11.76 -8.45 -14.11
N VAL A 103 11.95 -7.74 -12.99
CA VAL A 103 13.04 -8.01 -12.03
C VAL A 103 12.55 -8.46 -10.65
N VAL A 104 11.26 -8.35 -10.37
CA VAL A 104 10.66 -8.83 -9.11
C VAL A 104 9.58 -9.86 -9.41
N ALA A 105 9.26 -10.68 -8.42
CA ALA A 105 8.22 -11.69 -8.53
C ALA A 105 6.93 -11.26 -7.81
N GLY A 106 5.79 -11.67 -8.35
CA GLY A 106 4.46 -11.39 -7.82
C GLY A 106 3.95 -9.98 -8.13
N ASP A 107 2.68 -9.76 -7.86
CA ASP A 107 2.08 -8.43 -7.97
C ASP A 107 2.71 -7.47 -6.95
N VAL A 108 2.70 -6.18 -7.27
CA VAL A 108 3.10 -5.11 -6.35
C VAL A 108 2.01 -4.05 -6.33
N VAL A 109 1.58 -3.65 -5.15
CA VAL A 109 0.59 -2.58 -4.97
C VAL A 109 1.23 -1.42 -4.25
N VAL A 110 1.16 -0.22 -4.84
CA VAL A 110 1.63 1.02 -4.23
C VAL A 110 0.42 1.87 -3.86
N MET A 111 0.36 2.32 -2.62
CA MET A 111 -0.70 3.19 -2.11
C MET A 111 -0.13 4.49 -1.57
N ARG A 112 -0.92 5.56 -1.66
CA ARG A 112 -0.56 6.86 -1.09
C ARG A 112 -0.82 6.86 0.41
N VAL A 113 0.15 7.39 1.16
CA VAL A 113 0.02 7.65 2.59
C VAL A 113 -0.33 9.14 2.81
N GLY A 114 -1.22 9.40 3.77
CA GLY A 114 -1.67 10.72 4.14
C GLY A 114 -0.57 11.55 4.80
N THR A 115 -0.46 12.83 4.43
CA THR A 115 0.57 13.73 4.96
C THR A 115 0.35 14.10 6.44
N LYS A 116 -0.91 14.19 6.87
CA LYS A 116 -1.28 14.53 8.26
C LYS A 116 -1.18 13.36 9.23
N ASP A 117 -1.19 12.13 8.71
CA ASP A 117 -1.15 10.92 9.52
C ASP A 117 -0.51 9.80 8.69
N PRO A 118 0.76 9.47 8.94
CA PRO A 118 1.50 8.49 8.16
C PRO A 118 0.96 7.06 8.37
N LYS A 119 0.06 6.84 9.32
CA LYS A 119 -0.63 5.55 9.51
C LYS A 119 -1.83 5.37 8.60
N ASN A 120 -2.28 6.41 7.92
CA ASN A 120 -3.50 6.40 7.14
C ASN A 120 -3.22 6.42 5.63
N LEU A 121 -3.85 5.50 4.91
CA LEU A 121 -3.83 5.48 3.45
C LEU A 121 -4.92 6.37 2.87
N VAL A 122 -4.60 6.98 1.74
CA VAL A 122 -5.48 7.92 1.03
C VAL A 122 -5.54 7.57 -0.44
N ASN A 123 -6.54 8.13 -1.13
CA ASN A 123 -6.66 7.98 -2.58
C ASN A 123 -5.42 8.54 -3.28
N MET A 124 -4.85 7.73 -4.17
CA MET A 124 -3.91 8.24 -5.17
C MET A 124 -4.61 9.22 -6.12
N ARG A 125 -3.93 10.31 -6.42
CA ARG A 125 -4.32 11.30 -7.42
C ARG A 125 -3.77 10.87 -8.78
N ALA A 126 -4.31 11.44 -9.86
CA ALA A 126 -3.80 11.17 -11.20
C ALA A 126 -2.29 11.49 -11.32
N THR A 127 -1.86 12.57 -10.66
CA THR A 127 -0.46 13.02 -10.61
C THR A 127 0.45 12.11 -9.80
N ASP A 128 -0.09 11.24 -8.93
CA ASP A 128 0.70 10.29 -8.16
C ASP A 128 1.25 9.14 -9.02
N ARG A 129 0.77 8.94 -10.27
CA ARG A 129 1.22 7.85 -11.14
C ARG A 129 2.75 7.86 -11.32
N VAL A 130 3.30 9.00 -11.73
CA VAL A 130 4.73 9.14 -12.07
C VAL A 130 5.59 9.04 -10.81
N MET A 131 5.08 9.55 -9.68
CA MET A 131 5.76 9.42 -8.39
C MET A 131 5.80 7.97 -7.91
N ALA A 132 4.70 7.24 -8.05
CA ALA A 132 4.64 5.83 -7.66
C ALA A 132 5.53 4.96 -8.55
N ASP A 133 5.52 5.20 -9.87
CA ASP A 133 6.38 4.49 -10.82
C ASP A 133 7.86 4.75 -10.50
N PHE A 134 8.23 6.01 -10.21
CA PHE A 134 9.58 6.36 -9.76
C PHE A 134 9.94 5.72 -8.42
N VAL A 135 9.04 5.79 -7.42
CA VAL A 135 9.27 5.21 -6.10
C VAL A 135 9.50 3.71 -6.18
N LEU A 136 8.69 2.98 -6.95
CA LEU A 136 8.90 1.55 -7.12
C LEU A 136 10.26 1.27 -7.73
N ALA A 137 10.62 1.97 -8.82
CA ALA A 137 11.90 1.80 -9.50
C ALA A 137 13.10 1.99 -8.55
N GLN A 138 13.04 2.98 -7.66
CA GLN A 138 14.10 3.22 -6.66
C GLN A 138 14.13 2.16 -5.54
N CYS A 139 13.02 1.47 -5.29
CA CYS A 139 12.94 0.42 -4.27
C CYS A 139 13.18 -0.99 -4.81
N LEU A 140 13.31 -1.18 -6.14
CA LEU A 140 13.55 -2.50 -6.73
C LEU A 140 14.77 -3.22 -6.13
N PRO A 141 15.94 -2.59 -5.90
CA PRO A 141 17.09 -3.29 -5.30
C PRO A 141 16.78 -3.93 -3.95
N GLU A 142 16.07 -3.22 -3.07
CA GLU A 142 15.68 -3.72 -1.75
C GLU A 142 14.63 -4.84 -1.84
N ILE A 143 13.71 -4.73 -2.80
CA ILE A 143 12.71 -5.78 -3.08
C ILE A 143 13.40 -7.05 -3.60
N ILE A 144 14.37 -6.92 -4.51
CA ILE A 144 15.15 -8.04 -5.05
C ILE A 144 15.90 -8.76 -3.92
N LEU A 145 16.59 -8.00 -3.06
CA LEU A 145 17.28 -8.55 -1.89
C LEU A 145 16.32 -9.27 -0.94
N PHE A 146 15.15 -8.70 -0.70
CA PHE A 146 14.12 -9.31 0.14
C PHE A 146 13.54 -10.59 -0.45
N GLN A 147 13.29 -10.63 -1.76
CA GLN A 147 12.71 -11.79 -2.44
C GLN A 147 13.72 -12.90 -2.72
N GLY A 148 15.02 -12.58 -2.75
CA GLY A 148 16.10 -13.53 -2.97
C GLY A 148 16.23 -14.61 -1.88
N GLY A 149 17.21 -15.48 -2.06
CA GLY A 149 17.48 -16.61 -1.16
C GLY A 149 17.95 -16.20 0.24
N GLN A 150 18.47 -14.97 0.40
CA GLN A 150 18.88 -14.45 1.69
C GLN A 150 17.65 -14.01 2.49
N ARG A 151 17.57 -14.36 3.79
CA ARG A 151 16.48 -13.95 4.69
C ARG A 151 16.62 -12.50 5.15
N ILE A 152 16.82 -11.59 4.20
CA ILE A 152 16.85 -10.15 4.47
C ILE A 152 15.42 -9.70 4.84
N ARG A 153 15.32 -8.81 5.83
CA ARG A 153 14.06 -8.18 6.23
C ARG A 153 13.93 -6.86 5.48
N LEU A 154 12.72 -6.57 4.99
CA LEU A 154 12.44 -5.22 4.50
C LEU A 154 12.56 -4.21 5.64
N PRO A 155 13.16 -3.03 5.38
CA PRO A 155 13.13 -1.92 6.31
C PRO A 155 11.67 -1.48 6.53
N LYS A 156 11.37 -0.92 7.71
CA LYS A 156 10.03 -0.37 7.98
C LYS A 156 9.73 0.86 7.11
N GLU A 157 10.75 1.67 6.84
CA GLU A 157 10.65 2.88 6.02
C GLU A 157 11.96 3.10 5.26
N LEU A 158 11.85 3.50 3.98
CA LEU A 158 12.95 3.93 3.12
C LEU A 158 12.80 5.41 2.75
N THR A 159 13.92 6.12 2.62
CA THR A 159 13.92 7.48 2.08
C THR A 159 14.50 7.49 0.67
N VAL A 160 13.72 8.01 -0.28
CA VAL A 160 14.13 8.21 -1.66
C VAL A 160 14.20 9.70 -1.95
N VAL A 161 15.27 10.14 -2.60
CA VAL A 161 15.50 11.56 -2.90
C VAL A 161 15.54 11.79 -4.40
N ARG A 162 14.83 12.83 -4.85
CA ARG A 162 14.89 13.37 -6.20
C ARG A 162 15.11 14.87 -6.12
N THR A 163 16.12 15.40 -6.78
CA THR A 163 16.48 16.83 -6.71
C THR A 163 15.34 17.73 -7.18
N HIS A 164 14.65 17.34 -8.25
CA HIS A 164 13.57 18.12 -8.85
C HIS A 164 12.19 17.61 -8.45
N ALA A 165 11.24 18.53 -8.30
CA ALA A 165 9.84 18.18 -8.09
C ALA A 165 9.27 17.45 -9.33
N PHE A 166 8.25 16.62 -9.12
CA PHE A 166 7.48 16.09 -10.24
C PHE A 166 6.65 17.20 -10.89
N PRO A 167 6.52 17.20 -12.23
CA PRO A 167 5.61 18.11 -12.91
C PRO A 167 4.19 17.91 -12.38
N ARG A 168 3.44 19.01 -12.31
CA ARG A 168 2.03 18.98 -11.87
C ARG A 168 1.14 18.38 -12.94
#